data_AF-A0A6V8D5T7-F1
#
_entry.id   AF-A0A6V8D5T7-F1
#
_cell.length_a   1.000
_cell.length_b   1.000
_cell.length_c   1.000
_cell.angle_alpha   90.00
_cell.angle_beta   90.00
_cell.angle_gamma   90.00
#
_symmetry.space_group_name_H-M   'P 1'
#
loop_
_entity.id
_entity.type
_entity.pdbx_description
1 polymer ?
#
loop_
_entity_poly.entity_id
_entity_poly.type
_entity_poly.pdbx_seq_one_letter_code
_entity_poly.pdbx_strand_id
1 'polypeptide(L)'
;MEEVENRAKNLSKNSLLWYAVFVWFASSLFSQSLYMGFNGVPYDALALLEELGPLYYAVLVIELLIWIGLGSLVLKKLVKKAGSALTTAAVIA
;
A
#
# COMPACT_ATOMS: atom_id res chain seq x y z
N MET A 1 26.55 -2.16 -21.56
CA MET A 1 26.87 -1.48 -20.28
C MET A 1 25.69 -0.61 -19.84
N GLU A 2 25.13 0.25 -20.70
CA GLU A 2 23.93 1.07 -20.39
C GLU A 2 22.68 0.27 -19.97
N GLU A 3 22.37 -0.86 -20.60
CA GLU A 3 21.16 -1.63 -20.25
C GLU A 3 21.21 -2.26 -18.84
N VAL A 4 22.40 -2.67 -18.40
CA VAL A 4 22.60 -3.29 -17.08
C VAL A 4 22.47 -2.21 -15.99
N GLU A 5 23.02 -1.02 -16.22
CA GLU A 5 22.88 0.13 -15.34
C GLU A 5 21.40 0.55 -15.22
N ASN A 6 20.67 0.64 -16.33
CA ASN A 6 19.25 0.99 -16.33
C ASN A 6 18.38 -0.04 -15.60
N ARG A 7 18.68 -1.34 -15.69
CA ARG A 7 17.99 -2.37 -14.90
C ARG A 7 18.29 -2.25 -13.42
N ALA A 8 19.55 -2.06 -13.03
CA ALA A 8 19.94 -1.88 -11.63
C ALA A 8 19.29 -0.64 -11.01
N LYS A 9 19.25 0.47 -11.77
CA LYS A 9 18.61 1.73 -11.38
C LYS A 9 17.09 1.58 -11.24
N ASN A 10 16.43 0.83 -12.12
CA ASN A 10 14.99 0.52 -12.00
C ASN A 10 14.68 -0.43 -10.84
N LEU A 11 15.51 -1.44 -10.59
CA LEU A 11 15.41 -2.33 -9.42
C LEU A 11 15.53 -1.53 -8.12
N SER A 12 16.50 -0.61 -8.04
CA SER A 12 16.70 0.30 -6.91
C SER A 12 15.49 1.22 -6.71
N LYS A 13 15.00 1.89 -7.76
CA LYS A 13 13.82 2.77 -7.68
C LYS A 13 12.55 2.04 -7.27
N ASN A 14 12.31 0.85 -7.84
CA ASN A 14 11.15 0.04 -7.50
C ASN A 14 11.22 -0.46 -6.05
N SER A 15 12.40 -0.88 -5.58
CA SER A 15 12.60 -1.27 -4.17
C SER A 15 12.35 -0.10 -3.21
N LEU A 16 12.89 1.09 -3.52
CA LEU A 16 12.69 2.29 -2.72
C LEU A 16 11.21 2.71 -2.63
N LEU A 17 10.47 2.64 -3.73
CA LEU A 17 9.03 2.93 -3.73
C LEU A 17 8.26 1.96 -2.83
N TRP A 18 8.59 0.67 -2.85
CA TRP A 18 7.96 -0.31 -1.96
C TRP A 18 8.31 -0.07 -0.48
N TYR A 19 9.54 0.35 -0.17
CA TYR A 19 9.91 0.79 1.17
C TYR A 19 9.11 2.02 1.62
N ALA A 20 8.93 3.02 0.75
CA ALA A 20 8.13 4.20 1.06
C ALA A 20 6.68 3.83 1.38
N VAL A 21 6.06 2.95 0.59
CA VAL A 21 4.71 2.43 0.86
C VAL A 21 4.65 1.68 2.19
N PHE A 22 5.65 0.83 2.49
CA PHE A 22 5.69 0.07 3.73
C PHE A 22 5.84 0.99 4.95
N VAL A 23 6.75 1.97 4.90
CA VAL A 23 6.95 2.95 5.98
C VAL A 23 5.70 3.79 6.19
N TRP A 24 5.06 4.27 5.11
CA TRP A 24 3.81 5.01 5.18
C TRP A 24 2.72 4.18 5.87
N PHE A 25 2.51 2.94 5.42
CA PHE A 25 1.50 2.04 5.99
C PHE A 25 1.78 1.69 7.46
N ALA A 26 3.02 1.35 7.79
CA ALA A 26 3.42 1.04 9.17
C ALA A 26 3.26 2.27 10.08
N SER A 27 3.60 3.47 9.61
CA SER A 27 3.42 4.71 10.36
C SER A 27 1.93 5.00 10.62
N SER A 28 1.05 4.76 9.64
CA SER A 28 -0.40 4.92 9.81
C SER A 28 -0.96 3.95 10.86
N LEU A 29 -0.59 2.67 10.79
CA LEU A 29 -1.01 1.66 11.77
C LEU A 29 -0.46 1.94 13.17
N PHE A 30 0.80 2.38 13.25
CA PHE A 30 1.44 2.73 14.52
C PHE A 30 0.74 3.92 15.18
N SER A 31 0.45 4.97 14.41
CA SER A 31 -0.30 6.13 14.89
C SER A 31 -1.70 5.73 15.41
N GLN A 32 -2.42 4.90 14.66
CA GLN A 32 -3.75 4.42 15.07
C GLN A 32 -3.68 3.57 16.34
N SER A 33 -2.69 2.67 16.44
CA SER A 33 -2.49 1.82 17.63
C SER A 33 -2.14 2.64 18.86
N LEU A 34 -1.27 3.65 18.70
CA LEU A 34 -0.87 4.53 19.79
C LEU A 34 -2.04 5.41 20.27
N TYR A 35 -2.86 5.92 19.35
CA TYR A 35 -4.09 6.65 19.69
C TYR A 35 -5.09 5.76 20.44
N MET A 36 -5.30 4.53 19.97
CA MET A 36 -6.18 3.55 20.63
C MET A 36 -5.67 3.19 22.02
N GLY A 37 -4.35 3.09 22.20
CA GLY A 37 -3.73 2.83 23.50
C GLY A 37 -4.03 3.93 24.54
N PHE A 38 -4.16 5.18 24.12
CA PHE A 38 -4.46 6.30 25.02
C PHE A 38 -5.95 6.61 25.16
N ASN A 39 -6.73 6.52 24.08
CA ASN A 39 -8.13 6.97 24.06
C ASN A 39 -9.15 5.82 24.18
N GLY A 40 -8.72 4.56 24.05
CA GLY A 40 -9.59 3.39 24.15
C GLY A 40 -10.55 3.19 22.98
N VAL A 41 -10.55 4.11 22.00
CA VAL A 41 -11.38 4.07 20.79
C VAL A 41 -10.50 4.20 19.55
N PRO A 42 -10.91 3.62 18.41
CA PRO A 42 -10.20 3.80 17.15
C PRO A 42 -10.18 5.27 16.72
N TYR A 43 -9.15 5.63 15.96
CA TYR A 43 -9.02 6.95 15.36
C TYR A 43 -10.24 7.23 14.47
N ASP A 44 -11.00 8.27 14.78
CA ASP A 44 -12.12 8.69 13.96
C ASP A 44 -11.62 9.57 12.81
N ALA A 45 -11.23 8.89 11.72
CA ALA A 45 -10.76 9.56 10.51
C ALA A 45 -11.86 10.43 9.90
N LEU A 46 -13.14 10.03 9.97
CA LEU A 46 -14.23 10.80 9.38
C LEU A 46 -14.42 12.11 10.14
N ALA A 47 -14.41 12.07 11.47
CA ALA A 47 -14.51 13.28 12.30
C ALA A 47 -13.38 14.29 12.03
N LEU A 48 -12.14 13.81 11.84
CA LEU A 48 -11.00 14.68 11.56
C LEU A 48 -11.01 15.27 10.16
N LEU A 49 -11.50 14.53 9.17
CA LEU A 49 -11.68 15.10 7.85
C LEU A 49 -12.92 16.01 7.77
N GLU A 50 -13.95 15.79 8.58
CA GLU A 50 -15.13 16.66 8.64
C GLU A 50 -14.76 18.07 9.15
N GLU A 51 -13.71 18.19 9.97
CA GLU A 51 -13.13 19.49 10.36
C GLU A 51 -12.55 20.30 9.18
N LEU A 52 -12.23 19.67 8.04
CA LEU A 52 -11.82 20.38 6.81
C LEU A 52 -13.00 21.03 6.06
N GLY A 53 -14.24 20.80 6.51
CA GLY A 53 -15.44 21.29 5.84
C GLY A 53 -15.65 20.65 4.46
N PRO A 54 -16.17 21.37 3.45
CA PRO A 54 -16.54 20.78 2.15
C PRO A 54 -15.39 20.11 1.38
N LEU A 55 -14.14 20.46 1.69
CA LEU A 55 -12.95 19.87 1.06
C LEU A 55 -12.74 18.40 1.44
N TYR A 56 -13.36 17.93 2.52
CA TYR A 56 -13.38 16.55 2.95
C TYR A 56 -13.69 15.57 1.81
N TYR A 57 -14.75 15.84 1.04
CA TYR A 57 -15.20 14.94 -0.02
C TYR A 57 -14.13 14.76 -1.11
N ALA A 58 -13.35 15.81 -1.41
CA ALA A 58 -12.26 15.72 -2.37
C ALA A 58 -11.12 14.83 -1.87
N VAL A 59 -10.76 14.97 -0.59
CA VAL A 59 -9.71 14.15 0.05
C VAL A 59 -10.12 12.68 0.08
N LEU A 60 -11.38 12.40 0.45
CA LEU A 60 -11.94 11.04 0.46
C LEU A 60 -11.87 10.36 -0.92
N VAL A 61 -12.22 11.09 -1.98
CA VAL A 61 -12.16 10.56 -3.35
C VAL A 61 -10.72 10.24 -3.75
N ILE A 62 -9.76 11.13 -3.45
CA ILE A 62 -8.35 10.90 -3.74
C ILE A 62 -7.83 9.68 -2.98
N GLU A 63 -8.17 9.57 -1.71
CA GLU A 63 -7.76 8.45 -0.87
C GLU A 63 -8.31 7.12 -1.42
N LEU A 64 -9.59 7.07 -1.79
CA LEU A 64 -10.19 5.87 -2.38
C LEU A 64 -9.49 5.46 -3.69
N LEU A 65 -9.14 6.42 -4.55
CA LEU A 65 -8.41 6.15 -5.80
C LEU A 65 -7.02 5.57 -5.54
N ILE A 66 -6.30 6.09 -4.54
CA ILE A 66 -4.98 5.57 -4.13
C ILE A 66 -5.14 4.13 -3.62
N TRP A 67 -6.10 3.86 -2.75
CA TRP A 67 -6.34 2.53 -2.20
C TRP A 67 -6.73 1.49 -3.26
N ILE A 68 -7.58 1.86 -4.23
CA ILE A 68 -7.92 0.99 -5.36
C ILE A 68 -6.69 0.70 -6.21
N GLY A 69 -5.88 1.71 -6.51
CA GLY A 69 -4.65 1.55 -7.28
C GLY A 69 -3.65 0.63 -6.60
N LEU A 70 -3.36 0.88 -5.31
CA LEU A 70 -2.42 0.10 -4.51
C LEU A 70 -2.92 -1.33 -4.31
N GLY A 71 -4.19 -1.50 -3.94
CA GLY A 71 -4.84 -2.81 -3.76
C GLY A 71 -4.81 -3.65 -5.04
N SER A 72 -5.06 -3.04 -6.18
CA SER A 72 -4.99 -3.71 -7.49
C SER A 72 -3.58 -4.23 -7.80
N LEU A 73 -2.53 -3.47 -7.49
CA LEU A 73 -1.14 -3.89 -7.71
C LEU A 73 -0.74 -5.06 -6.80
N VAL A 74 -1.13 -5.01 -5.53
CA VAL A 74 -0.88 -6.10 -4.56
C VAL A 74 -1.64 -7.36 -4.99
N LEU A 75 -2.92 -7.25 -5.33
CA LEU A 75 -3.75 -8.37 -5.76
C LEU A 75 -3.18 -9.05 -7.01
N LYS A 76 -2.77 -8.27 -8.02
CA LYS A 76 -2.13 -8.80 -9.23
C LYS A 76 -0.84 -9.58 -8.92
N LYS A 77 -0.01 -9.10 -7.99
CA LYS A 77 1.20 -9.82 -7.56
C LYS A 77 0.86 -11.13 -6.87
N LEU A 78 -0.12 -11.13 -5.97
CA LEU A 78 -0.55 -12.34 -5.24
C LEU A 78 -1.14 -13.39 -6.18
N VAL A 79 -2.03 -12.99 -7.10
CA VAL A 79 -2.63 -13.91 -8.09
C VAL A 79 -1.57 -14.52 -9.00
N LYS A 80 -0.62 -13.72 -9.51
CA LYS A 80 0.49 -14.24 -10.33
C LYS A 80 1.36 -15.24 -9.56
N LYS A 81 1.68 -14.94 -8.30
CA LYS A 81 2.51 -15.80 -7.45
C LYS A 81 1.79 -17.12 -7.11
N ALA A 82 0.49 -17.05 -6.81
CA ALA A 82 -0.34 -18.24 -6.55
C ALA A 82 -0.50 -19.11 -7.79
N GLY A 83 -0.76 -18.52 -8.96
CA GLY A 83 -0.85 -19.26 -10.23
C GLY A 83 0.48 -19.94 -10.60
N SER A 84 1.61 -19.23 -10.47
CA SER A 84 2.93 -19.82 -10.71
C SER A 84 3.25 -20.97 -9.76
N ALA A 85 2.87 -20.87 -8.47
CA ALA A 85 3.09 -21.94 -7.49
C ALA A 85 2.25 -23.18 -7.82
N LEU A 86 1.01 -22.99 -8.27
CA LEU A 86 0.11 -24.08 -8.67
C LEU A 86 0.61 -24.80 -9.93
N THR A 87 1.09 -24.07 -10.94
CA THR A 87 1.68 -24.66 -12.15
C THR A 87 2.95 -25.44 -11.82
N THR A 88 3.83 -24.91 -10.96
CA THR A 88 5.02 -25.63 -10.51
C THR A 88 4.64 -26.91 -9.76
N ALA A 89 3.69 -26.86 -8.84
CA ALA A 89 3.23 -28.05 -8.12
C ALA A 89 2.64 -29.13 -9.04
N ALA A 90 1.93 -28.75 -10.11
CA ALA A 90 1.34 -29.68 -11.07
C ALA A 90 2.35 -30.32 -12.06
N VAL A 91 3.52 -29.71 -12.25
CA VAL A 91 4.58 -30.23 -13.15
C VAL A 91 5.48 -31.26 -12.44
N ILE A 92 5.57 -31.21 -11.11
CA ILE A 92 6.45 -32.07 -10.30
C ILE A 92 5.68 -33.24 -9.66
N ALA A 93 4.35 -33.30 -9.83
CA ALA A 93 3.48 -34.38 -9.38
C ALA A 93 3.23 -35.40 -10.51
#